data_AF-A0A151MC59-F1
#
_entry.id   AF-A0A151MC59-F1
#
_cell.length_a   1.000
_cell.length_b   1.000
_cell.length_c   1.000
_cell.angle_alpha   90.00
_cell.angle_beta   90.00
_cell.angle_gamma   90.00
#
_symmetry.space_group_name_H-M   'P 1'
#
loop_
_entity.id
_entity.type
_entity.pdbx_description
1 polymer ?
#
loop_
_entity_poly.entity_id
_entity_poly.type
_entity_poly.pdbx_seq_one_letter_code
_entity_poly.pdbx_strand_id
1 'polypeptide(L)'
;MVPLSCFKDSSDSSLLSRQLLETWFFSDKEWERDGALQASSQLLAAYRETVYCRLQEPFEQSGSLLGLLAPYTCTTLATSRLWAAQCIVCLLHLQDHSMTMDATEEELRGLHEELKAYSPEAVLIASSHMAKVIGKYFPSNQALDFVGSIMDGMLSASPTCATAAGHWFITVLREHGDGCMPFWMRGGDQQPPSKASASGQ
;
A
#
# COMPACT_ATOMS: atom_id res chain seq x y z
N MET A 1 1.82 20.24 24.63
CA MET A 1 2.43 20.70 23.37
C MET A 1 3.90 20.33 23.44
N VAL A 2 4.31 19.23 22.80
CA VAL A 2 5.71 18.76 22.83
C VAL A 2 6.49 19.49 21.74
N PRO A 3 7.73 19.97 21.98
CA PRO A 3 8.48 20.75 21.00
C PRO A 3 8.87 19.91 19.77
N LEU A 4 8.72 20.49 18.58
CA LEU A 4 9.08 19.91 17.28
C LEU A 4 10.58 19.57 17.12
N SER A 5 11.43 19.98 18.07
CA SER A 5 12.86 19.63 18.10
C SER A 5 13.12 18.18 18.46
N CYS A 6 12.14 17.43 19.00
CA CYS A 6 12.30 16.00 19.30
C CYS A 6 12.24 15.09 18.07
N PHE A 7 11.80 15.59 16.90
CA PHE A 7 11.66 14.81 15.67
C PHE A 7 12.84 14.95 14.71
N LYS A 8 13.83 15.79 15.02
CA LYS A 8 14.87 16.17 14.06
C LYS A 8 16.17 15.37 14.19
N ASP A 9 16.30 14.57 15.25
CA ASP A 9 17.43 13.67 15.45
C ASP A 9 16.92 12.28 15.80
N SER A 10 16.83 11.42 14.78
CA SER A 10 17.33 10.04 14.80
C SER A 10 16.47 9.14 13.93
N SER A 11 17.15 8.30 13.17
CA SER A 11 16.63 7.05 12.62
C SER A 11 15.99 6.15 13.70
N ASP A 12 16.16 6.44 14.99
CA ASP A 12 15.54 5.71 16.12
C ASP A 12 14.13 6.19 16.48
N SER A 13 13.75 7.43 16.15
CA SER A 13 12.43 7.98 16.53
C SER A 13 11.26 7.33 15.79
N SER A 14 11.47 6.95 14.52
CA SER A 14 10.50 6.22 13.69
C SER A 14 10.47 4.73 14.03
N LEU A 15 11.62 4.15 14.43
CA LEU A 15 11.73 2.78 14.92
C LEU A 15 10.94 2.56 16.23
N LEU A 16 10.99 3.53 17.16
CA LEU A 16 10.25 3.44 18.42
C LEU A 16 8.72 3.44 18.20
N SER A 17 8.20 4.21 17.25
CA SER A 17 6.76 4.17 16.91
C SER A 17 6.32 2.86 16.25
N ARG A 18 7.17 2.27 15.39
CA ARG A 18 6.88 0.98 14.76
C ARG A 18 6.87 -0.17 15.77
N GLN A 19 7.92 -0.27 16.59
CA GLN A 19 8.02 -1.33 17.61
C GLN A 19 6.88 -1.28 18.63
N LEU A 20 6.42 -0.08 18.99
CA LEU A 20 5.29 0.10 19.89
C LEU A 20 3.97 -0.41 19.27
N LEU A 21 3.74 -0.12 17.99
CA LEU A 21 2.51 -0.52 17.32
C LEU A 21 2.51 -1.99 16.88
N GLU A 22 3.66 -2.56 16.51
CA GLU A 22 3.80 -3.97 16.13
C GLU A 22 3.21 -4.90 17.21
N THR A 23 3.46 -4.60 18.49
CA THR A 23 2.89 -5.37 19.61
C THR A 23 1.35 -5.40 19.58
N TRP A 24 0.70 -4.33 19.13
CA TRP A 24 -0.76 -4.21 19.12
C TRP A 24 -1.36 -4.74 17.81
N PHE A 25 -0.64 -4.65 16.70
CA PHE A 25 -1.04 -5.27 15.43
C PHE A 25 -1.17 -6.80 15.56
N PHE A 26 -0.29 -7.42 16.33
CA PHE A 26 -0.29 -8.87 16.57
C PHE A 26 -1.05 -9.31 17.82
N SER A 27 -1.78 -8.39 18.49
CA SER A 27 -2.62 -8.78 19.63
C SER A 27 -3.73 -9.74 19.20
N ASP A 28 -4.05 -10.73 20.04
CA ASP A 28 -5.21 -11.60 19.84
C ASP A 28 -6.55 -10.85 19.92
N LYS A 29 -6.56 -9.68 20.57
CA LYS A 29 -7.78 -8.89 20.78
C LYS A 29 -8.05 -7.97 19.60
N GLU A 30 -9.19 -8.17 18.96
CA GLU A 30 -9.60 -7.41 17.77
C GLU A 30 -9.69 -5.90 18.02
N TRP A 31 -10.14 -5.47 19.19
CA TRP A 31 -10.24 -4.04 19.54
C TRP A 31 -8.87 -3.37 19.76
N GLU A 32 -7.84 -4.12 20.19
CA GLU A 32 -6.47 -3.59 20.30
C GLU A 32 -5.88 -3.37 18.91
N ARG A 33 -6.13 -4.31 17.98
CA ARG A 33 -5.73 -4.17 16.58
C ARG A 33 -6.46 -3.02 15.89
N ASP A 34 -7.76 -2.88 16.10
CA ASP A 34 -8.56 -1.77 15.55
C ASP A 34 -8.06 -0.42 16.04
N GLY A 35 -7.77 -0.30 17.34
CA GLY A 35 -7.19 0.90 17.93
C GLY A 35 -5.80 1.24 17.37
N ALA A 36 -4.95 0.23 17.16
CA ALA A 36 -3.63 0.42 16.54
C ALA A 36 -3.74 0.91 15.08
N LEU A 37 -4.68 0.34 14.31
CA LEU A 37 -4.96 0.76 12.94
C LEU A 37 -5.51 2.19 12.89
N GLN A 38 -6.45 2.53 13.78
CA GLN A 38 -7.00 3.88 13.88
C GLN A 38 -5.93 4.91 14.23
N ALA A 39 -5.10 4.62 15.24
CA ALA A 39 -4.01 5.48 15.65
C ALA A 39 -2.98 5.66 14.53
N SER A 40 -2.67 4.60 13.79
CA SER A 40 -1.79 4.65 12.62
C SER A 40 -2.35 5.56 11.52
N SER A 41 -3.65 5.47 11.24
CA SER A 41 -4.33 6.34 10.25
C SER A 41 -4.22 7.81 10.64
N GLN A 42 -4.49 8.13 11.91
CA GLN A 42 -4.39 9.50 12.43
C GLN A 42 -2.95 10.02 12.41
N LEU A 43 -1.99 9.19 12.79
CA LEU A 43 -0.57 9.56 12.80
C LEU A 43 -0.05 9.84 11.38
N LEU A 44 -0.38 8.99 10.41
CA LEU A 44 0.00 9.19 9.01
C LEU A 44 -0.64 10.46 8.42
N ALA A 45 -1.92 10.70 8.73
CA ALA A 45 -2.60 11.93 8.30
C ALA A 45 -1.92 13.18 8.89
N ALA A 46 -1.64 13.17 10.20
CA ALA A 46 -0.94 14.27 10.86
C ALA A 46 0.49 14.47 10.32
N TYR A 47 1.22 13.38 10.06
CA TYR A 47 2.55 13.43 9.47
C TYR A 47 2.53 14.10 8.09
N ARG A 48 1.57 13.71 7.24
CA ARG A 48 1.38 14.30 5.91
C ARG A 48 1.18 15.81 5.99
N GLU A 49 0.28 16.26 6.85
CA GLU A 49 -0.09 17.68 7.00
C GLU A 49 1.02 18.55 7.62
N THR A 50 1.83 17.98 8.52
CA THR A 50 2.77 18.76 9.34
C THR A 50 4.23 18.67 8.88
N VAL A 51 4.67 17.49 8.46
CA VAL A 51 6.08 17.17 8.16
C VAL A 51 6.30 17.07 6.66
N TYR A 52 5.48 16.26 5.97
CA TYR A 52 5.70 15.99 4.56
C TYR A 52 5.51 17.23 3.67
N CYS A 53 4.46 18.02 3.91
CA CYS A 53 4.26 19.30 3.21
C CYS A 53 5.43 20.29 3.38
N ARG A 54 6.30 20.11 4.38
CA ARG A 54 7.43 21.00 4.65
C ARG A 54 8.78 20.49 4.12
N LEU A 55 9.01 19.18 4.15
CA LEU A 55 10.31 18.59 3.82
C LEU A 55 10.39 18.06 2.38
N GLN A 56 9.26 17.61 1.80
CA GLN A 56 9.21 16.99 0.46
C GLN A 56 10.22 15.85 0.24
N GLU A 57 10.65 15.19 1.32
CA GLU A 57 11.59 14.06 1.23
C GLU A 57 10.83 12.73 1.05
N PRO A 58 11.43 11.74 0.35
CA PRO A 58 10.83 10.43 0.15
C PRO A 58 10.55 9.74 1.49
N PHE A 59 9.35 9.19 1.66
CA PHE A 59 9.00 8.43 2.86
C PHE A 59 9.55 7.00 2.79
N GLU A 60 10.73 6.78 3.40
CA GLU A 60 11.52 5.54 3.30
C GLU A 60 10.85 4.30 3.92
N GLN A 61 9.86 4.47 4.80
CA GLN A 61 9.23 3.34 5.51
C GLN A 61 7.96 2.80 4.85
N SER A 62 7.59 3.35 3.69
CA SER A 62 6.33 3.01 3.03
C SER A 62 6.20 1.52 2.69
N GLY A 63 7.27 0.87 2.22
CA GLY A 63 7.25 -0.52 1.81
C GLY A 63 6.93 -1.44 2.99
N SER A 64 7.67 -1.27 4.09
CA SER A 64 7.40 -2.02 5.31
C SER A 64 6.01 -1.78 5.89
N LEU A 65 5.57 -0.51 5.98
CA LEU A 65 4.23 -0.20 6.51
C LEU A 65 3.12 -0.74 5.59
N LEU A 66 3.31 -0.69 4.28
CA LEU A 66 2.38 -1.32 3.34
C LEU A 66 2.29 -2.82 3.59
N GLY A 67 3.43 -3.50 3.79
CA GLY A 67 3.48 -4.93 4.09
C GLY A 67 2.75 -5.30 5.38
N LEU A 68 2.89 -4.45 6.41
CA LEU A 68 2.22 -4.63 7.70
C LEU A 68 0.70 -4.41 7.61
N LEU A 69 0.27 -3.38 6.89
CA LEU A 69 -1.13 -2.92 6.89
C LEU A 69 -2.02 -3.64 5.87
N ALA A 70 -1.45 -4.02 4.71
CA ALA A 70 -2.18 -4.65 3.60
C ALA A 70 -3.06 -5.85 4.02
N PRO A 71 -2.60 -6.80 4.85
CA PRO A 71 -3.41 -7.95 5.28
C PRO A 71 -4.71 -7.55 5.99
N TYR A 72 -4.69 -6.44 6.74
CA TYR A 72 -5.84 -5.98 7.52
C TYR A 72 -6.98 -5.41 6.68
N THR A 73 -6.76 -5.19 5.38
CA THR A 73 -7.86 -4.87 4.45
C THR A 73 -8.86 -6.02 4.29
N CYS A 74 -8.53 -7.24 4.74
CA CYS A 74 -9.45 -8.39 4.76
C CYS A 74 -9.76 -8.90 6.18
N THR A 75 -9.47 -8.13 7.22
CA THR A 75 -9.82 -8.53 8.59
C THR A 75 -11.33 -8.56 8.80
N THR A 76 -11.76 -9.27 9.85
CA THR A 76 -13.17 -9.50 10.19
C THR A 76 -13.92 -8.21 10.49
N LEU A 77 -13.34 -7.33 11.30
CA LEU A 77 -13.95 -6.05 11.65
C LEU A 77 -13.89 -5.04 10.49
N ALA A 78 -15.06 -4.52 10.11
CA ALA A 78 -15.17 -3.56 9.00
C ALA A 78 -14.39 -2.26 9.27
N THR A 79 -14.43 -1.72 10.49
CA THR A 79 -13.69 -0.49 10.83
C THR A 79 -12.20 -0.66 10.64
N SER A 80 -11.64 -1.79 11.05
CA SER A 80 -10.22 -2.11 10.87
C SER A 80 -9.83 -2.17 9.39
N ARG A 81 -10.69 -2.72 8.52
CA ARG A 81 -10.45 -2.72 7.07
C ARG A 81 -10.35 -1.30 6.51
N LEU A 82 -11.24 -0.41 6.97
CA LEU A 82 -11.25 0.98 6.54
C LEU A 82 -10.03 1.75 7.07
N TRP A 83 -9.63 1.53 8.33
CA TRP A 83 -8.42 2.12 8.87
C TRP A 83 -7.17 1.67 8.12
N ALA A 84 -7.05 0.37 7.79
CA ALA A 84 -5.96 -0.15 6.98
C ALA A 84 -5.93 0.50 5.58
N ALA A 85 -7.07 0.54 4.90
CA ALA A 85 -7.20 1.19 3.60
C ALA A 85 -6.80 2.67 3.64
N GLN A 86 -7.24 3.41 4.65
CA GLN A 86 -6.87 4.82 4.82
C GLN A 86 -5.37 5.00 5.04
N CYS A 87 -4.73 4.15 5.85
CA CYS A 87 -3.29 4.19 6.01
C CYS A 87 -2.58 3.99 4.67
N ILE A 88 -2.99 2.98 3.90
CA ILE A 88 -2.41 2.65 2.59
C ILE A 88 -2.57 3.80 1.59
N VAL A 89 -3.76 4.39 1.51
CA VAL A 89 -4.00 5.58 0.67
C VAL A 89 -3.16 6.76 1.13
N CYS A 90 -2.95 6.93 2.44
CA CYS A 90 -2.08 7.98 2.96
C CYS A 90 -0.60 7.73 2.57
N LEU A 91 -0.13 6.47 2.63
CA LEU A 91 1.22 6.09 2.17
C LEU A 91 1.42 6.41 0.68
N LEU A 92 0.42 6.14 -0.16
CA LEU A 92 0.48 6.47 -1.59
C LEU A 92 0.70 7.98 -1.80
N HIS A 93 -0.01 8.83 -1.07
CA HIS A 93 0.16 10.28 -1.14
C HIS A 93 1.54 10.76 -0.67
N LEU A 94 2.23 9.97 0.17
CA LEU A 94 3.58 10.28 0.64
C LEU A 94 4.67 9.81 -0.35
N GLN A 95 4.32 9.05 -1.39
CA GLN A 95 5.28 8.47 -2.35
C GLN A 95 5.43 9.29 -3.63
N ASP A 96 4.40 9.99 -4.08
CA ASP A 96 4.45 10.73 -5.35
C ASP A 96 4.16 12.22 -5.16
N HIS A 97 5.10 13.04 -5.64
CA HIS A 97 5.07 14.50 -5.59
C HIS A 97 4.36 15.12 -6.80
N SER A 98 4.04 14.33 -7.84
CA SER A 98 3.63 14.82 -9.17
C SER A 98 2.16 14.52 -9.55
N MET A 99 1.37 13.96 -8.65
CA MET A 99 0.09 13.37 -9.02
C MET A 99 -1.00 14.38 -9.41
N THR A 100 -1.46 14.30 -10.66
CA THR A 100 -2.86 14.61 -11.01
C THR A 100 -3.67 13.34 -10.78
N MET A 101 -4.24 13.21 -9.58
CA MET A 101 -4.73 11.93 -9.05
C MET A 101 -6.24 11.73 -9.09
N ASP A 102 -7.01 12.62 -9.71
CA ASP A 102 -8.46 12.61 -9.59
C ASP A 102 -9.11 11.26 -9.93
N ALA A 103 -8.63 10.58 -10.98
CA ALA A 103 -9.16 9.27 -11.39
C ALA A 103 -8.78 8.15 -10.41
N THR A 104 -7.53 8.14 -9.93
CA THR A 104 -7.05 7.13 -8.98
C THR A 104 -7.66 7.34 -7.60
N GLU A 105 -7.84 8.58 -7.17
CA GLU A 105 -8.49 8.91 -5.91
C GLU A 105 -9.97 8.53 -5.92
N GLU A 106 -10.68 8.75 -7.04
CA GLU A 106 -12.04 8.24 -7.21
C GLU A 106 -12.10 6.71 -7.17
N GLU A 107 -11.18 6.04 -7.86
CA GLU A 107 -11.09 4.57 -7.84
C GLU A 107 -10.83 4.03 -6.42
N LEU A 108 -9.90 4.62 -5.68
CA LEU A 108 -9.60 4.24 -4.30
C LEU A 108 -10.75 4.54 -3.35
N ARG A 109 -11.51 5.61 -3.58
CA ARG A 109 -12.73 5.93 -2.82
C ARG A 109 -13.82 4.89 -3.07
N GLY A 110 -14.03 4.47 -4.32
CA GLY A 110 -14.95 3.38 -4.65
C GLY A 110 -14.58 2.09 -3.92
N LEU A 111 -13.30 1.73 -3.95
CA LEU A 111 -12.77 0.56 -3.24
C LEU A 111 -12.95 0.63 -1.72
N HIS A 112 -12.81 1.81 -1.13
CA HIS A 112 -13.05 2.01 0.29
C HIS A 112 -14.51 1.71 0.68
N GLU A 113 -15.47 1.99 -0.19
CA GLU A 113 -16.87 1.60 0.02
C GLU A 113 -17.08 0.08 -0.15
N GLU A 114 -16.44 -0.54 -1.13
CA GLU A 114 -16.51 -2.00 -1.35
C GLU A 114 -15.95 -2.81 -0.16
N LEU A 115 -14.91 -2.30 0.51
CA LEU A 115 -14.35 -2.92 1.71
C LEU A 115 -15.34 -2.99 2.89
N LYS A 116 -16.45 -2.23 2.87
CA LYS A 116 -17.53 -2.33 3.87
C LYS A 116 -18.42 -3.56 3.67
N ALA A 117 -18.22 -4.33 2.59
CA ALA A 117 -19.00 -5.52 2.31
C ALA A 117 -18.94 -6.55 3.46
N TYR A 118 -20.03 -7.31 3.62
CA TYR A 118 -20.11 -8.41 4.57
C TYR A 118 -19.51 -9.72 4.02
N SER A 119 -19.46 -9.88 2.70
CA SER A 119 -18.93 -11.08 2.05
C SER A 119 -17.40 -11.07 2.09
N PRO A 120 -16.74 -12.10 2.66
CA PRO A 120 -15.28 -12.22 2.63
C PRO A 120 -14.70 -12.25 1.22
N GLU A 121 -15.42 -12.85 0.26
CA GLU A 121 -15.01 -12.90 -1.15
C GLU A 121 -15.03 -11.50 -1.77
N ALA A 122 -16.10 -10.73 -1.54
CA ALA A 122 -16.20 -9.35 -2.05
C ALA A 122 -15.10 -8.46 -1.45
N VAL A 123 -14.82 -8.62 -0.15
CA VAL A 123 -13.73 -7.91 0.53
C VAL A 123 -12.37 -8.27 -0.06
N LEU A 124 -12.11 -9.56 -0.33
CA LEU A 124 -10.85 -10.00 -0.94
C LEU A 124 -10.68 -9.47 -2.37
N ILE A 125 -11.77 -9.40 -3.15
CA ILE A 125 -11.76 -8.81 -4.49
C ILE A 125 -11.41 -7.32 -4.40
N ALA A 126 -12.09 -6.55 -3.55
CA ALA A 126 -11.82 -5.13 -3.35
C ALA A 126 -10.39 -4.89 -2.85
N SER A 127 -9.93 -5.68 -1.88
CA SER A 127 -8.56 -5.64 -1.37
C SER A 127 -7.52 -5.94 -2.45
N SER A 128 -7.75 -6.98 -3.28
CA SER A 128 -6.86 -7.32 -4.39
C SER A 128 -6.85 -6.24 -5.47
N HIS A 129 -7.99 -5.59 -5.71
CA HIS A 129 -8.07 -4.47 -6.64
C HIS A 129 -7.29 -3.26 -6.11
N MET A 130 -7.41 -2.95 -4.82
CA MET A 130 -6.58 -1.94 -4.16
C MET A 130 -5.09 -2.25 -4.31
N ALA A 131 -4.68 -3.51 -4.10
CA ALA A 131 -3.29 -3.93 -4.30
C ALA A 131 -2.77 -3.65 -5.71
N LYS A 132 -3.61 -3.81 -6.75
CA LYS A 132 -3.25 -3.46 -8.15
C LYS A 132 -3.05 -1.96 -8.32
N VAL A 133 -3.96 -1.15 -7.79
CA VAL A 133 -3.88 0.31 -7.89
C VAL A 133 -2.61 0.81 -7.21
N ILE A 134 -2.37 0.37 -5.97
CA ILE A 134 -1.19 0.74 -5.18
C ILE A 134 0.10 0.21 -5.82
N GLY A 135 0.08 -1.02 -6.35
CA GLY A 135 1.23 -1.66 -6.97
C GLY A 135 1.81 -0.89 -8.16
N LYS A 136 1.01 -0.11 -8.89
CA LYS A 136 1.48 0.74 -10.01
C LYS A 136 2.42 1.87 -9.59
N TYR A 137 2.31 2.31 -8.34
CA TYR A 137 3.00 3.50 -7.83
C TYR A 137 4.04 3.17 -6.76
N PHE A 138 4.17 1.90 -6.41
CA PHE A 138 5.03 1.51 -5.33
C PHE A 138 6.52 1.66 -5.71
N PRO A 139 7.35 2.17 -4.80
CA PRO A 139 8.74 2.48 -5.08
C PRO A 139 9.60 1.22 -5.01
N SER A 140 10.26 0.88 -6.13
CA SER A 140 11.04 -0.37 -6.28
C SER A 140 12.17 -0.53 -5.26
N ASN A 141 12.75 0.57 -4.77
CA ASN A 141 13.78 0.55 -3.73
C ASN A 141 13.27 0.11 -2.36
N GLN A 142 11.94 0.06 -2.14
CA GLN A 142 11.33 -0.41 -0.88
C GLN A 142 10.73 -1.82 -1.01
N ALA A 143 10.94 -2.50 -2.14
CA ALA A 143 10.39 -3.84 -2.39
C ALA A 143 10.85 -4.87 -1.36
N LEU A 144 12.12 -4.85 -0.94
CA LEU A 144 12.64 -5.79 0.04
C LEU A 144 12.00 -5.60 1.42
N ASP A 145 11.80 -4.35 1.85
CA ASP A 145 11.15 -4.03 3.12
C ASP A 145 9.68 -4.45 3.13
N PHE A 146 8.99 -4.27 2.00
CA PHE A 146 7.65 -4.79 1.79
C PHE A 146 7.60 -6.31 1.86
N VAL A 147 8.48 -6.99 1.12
CA VAL A 147 8.57 -8.47 1.10
C VAL A 147 8.81 -9.00 2.50
N GLY A 148 9.74 -8.43 3.25
CA GLY A 148 10.00 -8.80 4.64
C GLY A 148 8.74 -8.72 5.50
N SER A 149 8.06 -7.58 5.47
CA SER A 149 6.90 -7.34 6.32
C SER A 149 5.63 -8.10 5.90
N ILE A 150 5.37 -8.29 4.60
CA ILE A 150 4.16 -8.97 4.13
C ILE A 150 4.23 -10.48 4.35
N MET A 151 5.43 -11.07 4.38
CA MET A 151 5.62 -12.48 4.73
C MET A 151 5.17 -12.76 6.17
N ASP A 152 5.40 -11.85 7.12
CA ASP A 152 4.86 -11.98 8.48
C ASP A 152 3.32 -12.01 8.47
N GLY A 153 2.71 -11.21 7.59
CA GLY A 153 1.26 -11.22 7.35
C GLY A 153 0.73 -12.58 6.86
N MET A 154 1.51 -13.32 6.08
CA MET A 154 1.15 -14.68 5.63
C MET A 154 1.15 -15.70 6.78
N LEU A 155 1.88 -15.41 7.87
CA LEU A 155 1.92 -16.23 9.07
C LEU A 155 0.84 -15.83 10.09
N SER A 156 -0.07 -14.92 9.74
CA SER A 156 -1.16 -14.48 10.60
C SER A 156 -2.06 -15.64 11.04
N ALA A 157 -2.49 -15.63 12.31
CA ALA A 157 -3.49 -16.55 12.81
C ALA A 157 -4.88 -16.35 12.17
N SER A 158 -5.11 -15.20 11.51
CA SER A 158 -6.33 -14.93 10.74
C SER A 158 -6.19 -15.47 9.31
N PRO A 159 -7.02 -16.45 8.90
CA PRO A 159 -6.96 -17.00 7.54
C PRO A 159 -7.23 -15.96 6.45
N THR A 160 -8.09 -14.98 6.72
CA THR A 160 -8.39 -13.92 5.74
C THR A 160 -7.24 -12.94 5.60
N CYS A 161 -6.57 -12.58 6.70
CA CYS A 161 -5.37 -11.75 6.65
C CYS A 161 -4.21 -12.48 5.97
N ALA A 162 -3.99 -13.76 6.28
CA ALA A 162 -2.95 -14.57 5.63
C ALA A 162 -3.18 -14.69 4.11
N THR A 163 -4.43 -14.95 3.71
CA THR A 163 -4.82 -14.99 2.28
C THR A 163 -4.60 -13.62 1.62
N ALA A 164 -5.04 -12.54 2.25
CA ALA A 164 -4.83 -11.19 1.74
C ALA A 164 -3.34 -10.86 1.60
N ALA A 165 -2.50 -11.22 2.57
CA ALA A 165 -1.06 -11.03 2.50
C ALA A 165 -0.46 -11.71 1.25
N GLY A 166 -0.88 -12.94 0.96
CA GLY A 166 -0.52 -13.66 -0.26
C GLY A 166 -0.93 -12.94 -1.53
N HIS A 167 -2.18 -12.47 -1.59
CA HIS A 167 -2.71 -11.73 -2.73
C HIS A 167 -1.97 -10.40 -2.95
N TRP A 168 -1.71 -9.64 -1.89
CA TRP A 168 -0.96 -8.40 -1.95
C TRP A 168 0.47 -8.62 -2.41
N PHE A 169 1.16 -9.62 -1.86
CA PHE A 169 2.51 -9.98 -2.26
C PHE A 169 2.61 -10.27 -3.77
N ILE A 170 1.75 -11.17 -4.27
CA ILE A 170 1.77 -11.55 -5.70
C ILE A 170 1.40 -10.36 -6.58
N THR A 171 0.37 -9.61 -6.20
CA THR A 171 -0.17 -8.52 -7.00
C THR A 171 0.82 -7.37 -7.12
N VAL A 172 1.33 -6.89 -5.99
CA VAL A 172 2.31 -5.80 -5.96
C VAL A 172 3.54 -6.23 -6.77
N LEU A 173 4.13 -7.39 -6.49
CA LEU A 173 5.33 -7.83 -7.23
C LEU A 173 5.11 -8.02 -8.73
N ARG A 174 3.91 -8.40 -9.18
CA ARG A 174 3.59 -8.49 -10.61
C ARG A 174 3.58 -7.12 -11.28
N GLU A 175 2.94 -6.14 -10.66
CA GLU A 175 2.91 -4.76 -11.17
C GLU A 175 4.33 -4.16 -11.24
N HIS A 176 5.22 -4.52 -10.30
CA HIS A 176 6.65 -4.15 -10.36
C HIS A 176 7.44 -4.90 -11.44
N GLY A 177 7.22 -6.21 -11.53
CA GLY A 177 7.95 -7.10 -12.44
C GLY A 177 7.68 -6.78 -13.91
N ASP A 178 6.44 -6.41 -14.26
CA ASP A 178 6.08 -6.03 -15.62
C ASP A 178 6.73 -4.70 -16.04
N GLY A 179 7.06 -3.82 -15.09
CA GLY A 179 7.82 -2.58 -15.32
C GLY A 179 9.31 -2.80 -15.61
N CYS A 180 9.89 -3.92 -15.16
CA CYS A 180 11.28 -4.30 -15.41
C CYS A 180 11.48 -5.19 -16.65
N MET A 181 10.39 -5.66 -17.27
CA MET A 181 10.48 -6.44 -18.50
C MET A 181 10.84 -5.53 -19.69
N PRO A 182 11.87 -5.87 -20.50
CA PRO A 182 12.13 -5.17 -21.75
C PRO A 182 10.85 -5.11 -22.59
N PHE A 183 10.57 -3.98 -23.23
CA PHE A 183 9.37 -3.73 -24.04
C PHE A 183 8.98 -4.90 -24.97
N TRP A 184 9.96 -5.63 -25.49
CA TRP A 184 9.81 -6.79 -26.38
C TRP A 184 9.24 -8.07 -25.72
N MET A 185 9.24 -8.16 -24.38
CA MET A 185 8.72 -9.29 -23.61
C MET A 185 7.27 -9.06 -23.14
N ARG A 186 6.71 -7.86 -23.34
CA ARG A 186 5.31 -7.56 -23.04
C ARG A 186 4.46 -8.09 -24.20
N GLY A 187 3.87 -9.28 -24.03
CA GLY A 187 3.19 -10.00 -25.11
C GLY A 187 2.03 -9.22 -25.77
N GLY A 188 2.18 -8.97 -27.08
CA GLY A 188 1.19 -8.72 -28.17
C GLY A 188 -0.02 -7.81 -27.90
N ASP A 189 -0.36 -6.81 -28.71
CA ASP A 189 -0.32 -6.74 -30.17
C ASP A 189 -0.02 -5.31 -30.66
N GLN A 190 1.02 -5.14 -31.48
CA GLN A 190 1.05 -4.08 -32.48
C GLN A 190 1.35 -4.70 -33.83
N GLN A 191 0.35 -4.67 -34.70
CA GLN A 191 0.45 -4.96 -36.12
C GLN A 191 1.58 -4.10 -36.72
N PRO A 192 2.57 -4.68 -37.42
CA PRO A 192 3.61 -3.87 -38.04
C PRO A 192 3.00 -2.98 -39.13
N PRO A 193 3.49 -1.74 -39.31
CA PRO A 193 3.00 -0.86 -40.36
C PRO A 193 3.26 -1.48 -41.73
N SER A 194 2.20 -1.54 -42.54
CA SER A 194 2.25 -1.96 -43.93
C SER A 194 3.32 -1.15 -44.67
N LYS A 195 4.32 -1.84 -45.24
CA LYS A 195 5.30 -1.20 -46.12
C LYS A 195 4.55 -0.62 -47.32
N ALA A 196 4.55 0.71 -47.42
CA ALA A 196 4.17 1.39 -48.64
C ALA A 196 5.06 0.89 -49.78
N SER A 197 4.42 0.26 -50.77
CA SER A 197 5.06 -0.18 -52.00
C SER A 197 5.50 1.06 -52.78
N ALA A 198 6.79 1.38 -52.75
CA ALA A 198 7.40 2.27 -53.73
C ALA A 198 7.60 1.45 -55.01
N SER A 199 6.61 1.46 -55.91
CA SER A 199 6.80 1.09 -57.31
C SER A 199 7.70 2.15 -57.95
N GLY A 200 8.81 1.71 -58.51
CA GLY A 200 9.79 2.57 -59.17
C GLY A 200 9.43 2.91 -60.62
N GLN A 201 10.30 3.78 -61.14
CA GLN A 201 10.62 4.10 -62.54
C GLN A 201 9.51 4.71 -63.40
#